data_AF-A0A0A9EB63-F1
#
_entry.id   AF-A0A0A9EB63-F1
#
_cell.length_a   1.000
_cell.length_b   1.000
_cell.length_c   1.000
_cell.angle_alpha   90.00
_cell.angle_beta   90.00
_cell.angle_gamma   90.00
#
_symmetry.space_group_name_H-M   'P 1'
#
loop_
_entity.id
_entity.type
_entity.pdbx_description
1 polymer ?
#
loop_
_entity_poly.entity_id
_entity_poly.type
_entity_poly.pdbx_seq_one_letter_code
_entity_poly.pdbx_strand_id
1 'polypeptide(L)' 'MWQDHLDKLFDLYASGKLKVSLDPKKFVGVASLADAVEYLHSGKSIGKVVVCIDPSYSRTVAKL' A
#
# COMPACT_ATOMS: atom_id res chain seq x y z
N MET A 1 -20.27 -6.68 9.75
CA MET A 1 -19.04 -7.46 10.03
C MET A 1 -17.83 -6.94 9.27
N TRP A 2 -17.76 -6.97 7.92
CA TRP A 2 -16.59 -6.43 7.19
C TRP A 2 -16.40 -4.91 7.40
N GLN A 3 -17.51 -4.15 7.33
CA GLN A 3 -17.50 -2.70 7.52
C GLN A 3 -16.94 -2.34 8.91
N ASP A 4 -17.47 -2.95 9.96
CA ASP A 4 -17.05 -2.70 11.35
C ASP A 4 -15.55 -2.98 11.57
N HIS A 5 -15.00 -4.01 10.91
CA HIS A 5 -13.57 -4.31 10.98
C HIS A 5 -12.71 -3.27 10.24
N LEU A 6 -13.18 -2.78 9.08
CA LEU A 6 -12.49 -1.71 8.36
C LEU A 6 -12.51 -0.41 9.16
N ASP A 7 -13.67 -0.01 9.67
CA ASP A 7 -13.81 1.23 10.42
C ASP A 7 -12.87 1.24 11.63
N LYS A 8 -12.78 0.12 12.35
CA LYS A 8 -11.82 -0.04 13.46
C LYS A 8 -10.35 0.04 13.01
N LEU A 9 -10.00 -0.50 11.84
CA LEU A 9 -8.63 -0.39 11.30
C LEU A 9 -8.28 1.06 10.95
N PHE A 10 -9.24 1.81 10.39
CA PHE A 10 -9.07 3.24 10.10
C PHE A 10 -8.93 4.05 11.39
N ASP A 11 -9.72 3.77 12.42
CA ASP A 11 -9.59 4.44 13.72
C ASP A 11 -8.22 4.20 14.35
N LEU A 12 -7.68 2.98 14.28
CA LEU A 12 -6.34 2.67 14.77
C LEU A 12 -5.24 3.42 13.99
N TYR A 13 -5.41 3.55 12.67
CA TYR A 13 -4.49 4.33 11.85
C TYR A 13 -4.57 5.83 12.17
N ALA A 14 -5.77 6.40 12.20
CA ALA A 14 -6.01 7.81 12.49
C ALA A 14 -5.56 8.21 13.90
N SER A 15 -5.72 7.33 14.89
CA SER A 15 -5.23 7.54 16.26
C SER A 15 -3.73 7.27 16.44
N GLY A 16 -3.00 6.93 15.38
CA GLY A 16 -1.56 6.68 15.40
C GLY A 16 -1.14 5.35 16.04
N LYS A 17 -2.09 4.48 16.39
CA LYS A 17 -1.86 3.17 17.02
C LYS A 17 -1.47 2.09 16.00
N LEU A 18 -1.80 2.29 14.73
CA LEU A 18 -1.42 1.41 13.62
C LEU A 18 -0.50 2.15 12.66
N LYS A 19 0.73 1.66 12.52
CA LYS A 19 1.67 2.13 11.49
C LYS A 19 1.57 1.24 10.26
N VAL A 20 1.26 1.84 9.12
CA VAL A 20 1.17 1.12 7.84
C VAL A 20 2.55 1.12 7.16
N SER A 21 3.11 -0.06 6.95
CA SER A 21 4.35 -0.25 6.19
C SER A 21 4.04 -0.62 4.75
N LEU A 22 4.33 0.30 3.84
CA LEU A 22 4.32 0.03 2.40
C LEU A 22 5.72 -0.39 1.96
N ASP A 23 5.78 -1.27 0.96
CA ASP A 23 7.04 -1.60 0.33
C ASP A 23 7.64 -0.34 -0.34
N PRO A 24 8.94 -0.05 -0.13
CA PRO A 24 9.56 1.13 -0.71
C PRO A 24 9.72 1.05 -2.24
N LYS A 25 9.71 -0.16 -2.83
CA LYS A 25 9.82 -0.37 -4.27
C LYS A 25 8.57 0.16 -4.97
N LYS A 26 8.79 1.04 -5.95
CA LYS A 26 7.72 1.66 -6.73
C LYS A 26 7.45 0.86 -7.99
N PHE A 27 6.20 0.47 -8.17
CA PHE A 27 5.66 -0.07 -9.41
C PHE A 27 4.66 0.95 -9.94
N VAL A 28 4.75 1.29 -11.23
CA VAL A 28 3.96 2.35 -11.85
C VAL A 28 3.36 1.86 -13.16
N GLY A 29 2.08 2.10 -13.35
CA GLY A 29 1.29 1.63 -14.48
C GLY A 29 0.87 0.17 -14.35
N VAL A 30 -0.27 -0.14 -14.96
CA VAL A 30 -0.88 -1.49 -14.97
C VAL A 30 0.10 -2.55 -15.50
N ALA A 31 0.93 -2.19 -16.49
CA ALA A 31 1.92 -3.09 -17.06
C ALA A 31 2.92 -3.63 -16.02
N SER A 32 3.21 -2.87 -14.95
CA SER A 32 4.15 -3.28 -13.90
C SER A 32 3.55 -4.24 -12.86
N LEU A 33 2.26 -4.61 -12.99
CA LEU A 33 1.60 -5.54 -12.06
C LEU A 33 2.26 -6.92 -12.04
N ALA A 34 2.66 -7.45 -13.21
CA ALA A 34 3.33 -8.73 -13.30
C ALA A 34 4.64 -8.73 -12.49
N ASP A 35 5.45 -7.68 -12.65
CA ASP A 35 6.70 -7.51 -11.91
C ASP A 35 6.47 -7.35 -10.40
N ALA A 36 5.38 -6.69 -10.00
CA ALA A 36 5.02 -6.51 -8.60
C ALA A 36 4.62 -7.84 -7.93
N VAL A 37 3.88 -8.69 -8.65
CA VAL A 37 3.49 -10.04 -8.19
C VAL A 37 4.72 -10.95 -8.09
N GLU A 38 5.58 -10.94 -9.11
CA GLU A 38 6.82 -11.71 -9.07
C GLU A 38 7.71 -11.26 -7.91
N TYR A 39 7.83 -9.95 -7.69
CA TYR A 39 8.58 -9.40 -6.56
C TYR A 39 8.00 -9.84 -5.20
N LEU A 40 6.67 -9.85 -5.05
CA LEU A 40 6.00 -10.38 -3.87
C LEU A 40 6.33 -11.86 -3.63
N HIS A 41 6.23 -12.70 -4.67
CA HIS A 41 6.52 -14.13 -4.57
C HIS A 41 8.00 -14.43 -4.35
N SER A 42 8.90 -13.54 -4.78
CA SER A 42 10.35 -13.69 -4.55
C SER A 42 10.76 -13.58 -3.08
N GLY A 43 9.87 -13.17 -2.18
CA GLY A 43 10.14 -12.97 -0.76
C GLY A 43 10.97 -11.73 -0.43
N LYS A 44 11.32 -10.91 -1.43
CA LYS A 44 12.09 -9.67 -1.25
C LYS A 44 11.26 -8.50 -0.71
N SER A 45 9.94 -8.59 -0.81
CA SER A 45 9.05 -7.53 -0.37
C SER A 45 9.02 -7.35 1.14
N ILE A 46 8.94 -6.11 1.61
CA ILE A 46 8.79 -5.75 3.02
C ILE A 46 7.55 -4.86 3.17
N GLY A 47 6.51 -5.36 3.82
CA GLY A 47 5.23 -4.66 3.96
C GLY A 47 4.33 -4.84 2.74
N LYS A 48 3.41 -3.88 2.51
CA LYS A 48 2.43 -3.97 1.43
C LYS A 48 3.01 -3.48 0.10
N VAL A 49 3.10 -4.37 -0.88
CA VAL A 49 3.42 -4.01 -2.27
C VAL A 49 2.24 -3.27 -2.90
N VAL A 50 2.51 -2.14 -3.55
CA VAL A 50 1.51 -1.29 -4.22
C VAL A 50 1.96 -0.95 -5.64
N VAL A 51 0.99 -0.83 -6.55
CA VAL A 51 1.21 -0.37 -7.91
C VAL A 51 0.43 0.93 -8.13
N CYS A 52 1.14 1.98 -8.53
CA CYS A 52 0.55 3.28 -8.83
C CYS A 52 -0.01 3.26 -10.25
N ILE A 53 -1.34 3.23 -10.40
CA ILE A 53 -1.99 3.14 -11.72
C ILE A 53 -1.80 4.43 -12.52
N ASP A 54 -1.95 5.57 -11.85
CA ASP A 54 -1.77 6.90 -12.44
C ASP A 54 -0.44 7.50 -11.99
N PRO A 55 0.54 7.71 -12.89
CA PRO A 55 1.83 8.34 -12.55
C PRO A 55 1.69 9.84 -12.22
N SER A 56 0.60 10.49 -12.64
CA SER A 56 0.29 11.88 -12.29
C SER A 56 -0.30 12.01 -10.89
N TYR A 57 -0.69 10.88 -10.27
CA TYR A 57 -0.98 10.82 -8.84
C TYR A 57 0.32 11.09 -8.08
N SER A 58 0.59 12.38 -7.86
CA SER A 58 1.64 12.80 -6.97
C SER A 58 1.33 12.18 -5.61
N ARG A 59 2.24 11.32 -5.14
CA ARG A 59 2.20 10.74 -3.81
C ARG A 59 2.34 11.89 -2.82
N THR A 60 1.24 12.60 -2.55
CA THR A 60 1.06 13.25 -1.28
C THR A 60 1.12 12.08 -0.32
N VAL A 61 2.30 11.86 0.27
CA VAL A 61 2.42 11.06 1.48
C VAL A 61 1.29 11.60 2.33
N ALA A 62 0.28 10.76 2.64
CA ALA A 62 -0.91 11.22 3.36
C ALA A 62 -0.41 12.05 4.54
N LYS A 63 -0.55 13.38 4.42
CA LYS A 63 -0.27 14.29 5.52
C LYS A 63 -1.49 14.13 6.40
N LEU A 64 -1.30 13.33 7.45
CA LEU A 64 -2.03 13.47 8.69
C LEU A 64 -1.11 14.24 9.64
#